data_AF-A0A1C5PWK1-F1
#
_entry.id   AF-A0A1C5PWK1-F1
#
_cell.length_a   1.000
_cell.length_b   1.000
_cell.length_c   1.000
_cell.angle_alpha   90.00
_cell.angle_beta   90.00
_cell.angle_gamma   90.00
#
_symmetry.space_group_name_H-M   'P 1'
#
loop_
_entity.id
_entity.type
_entity.pdbx_description
1 polymer ?
#
loop_
_entity_poly.entity_id
_entity_poly.type
_entity_poly.pdbx_seq_one_letter_code
_entity_poly.pdbx_strand_id
1 'polypeptide(L)'
;MYYFSLVIVALIFIWRIAAGAKKGMVKELISLIAMVAAGFCVILIMGALNSYFDQKIGQVVQFVCVLFAVCLVYRLMNVLFTSLKLISGLPVIRWLDKLLGMVLGVVEAGLITAFLVRVVKELGLTFLSV
;
A
#
# COMPACT_ATOMS: atom_id res chain seq x y z
N MET A 1 9.90 23.94 -9.70
CA MET A 1 9.81 22.46 -9.77
C MET A 1 9.05 21.83 -8.58
N TYR A 2 9.26 22.30 -7.33
CA TYR A 2 8.54 21.80 -6.14
C TYR A 2 7.00 21.92 -6.19
N TYR A 3 6.49 23.05 -6.68
CA TYR A 3 5.04 23.31 -6.79
C TYR A 3 4.30 22.31 -7.70
N PHE A 4 4.94 21.85 -8.77
CA PHE A 4 4.34 20.88 -9.70
C PHE A 4 4.17 19.51 -9.05
N SER A 5 5.14 19.10 -8.22
CA SER A 5 5.08 17.84 -7.47
C SER A 5 4.00 17.88 -6.38
N LEU A 6 3.85 19.01 -5.68
CA LEU A 6 2.78 19.21 -4.71
C LEU A 6 1.38 19.15 -5.34
N VAL A 7 1.21 19.74 -6.53
CA VAL A 7 -0.08 19.72 -7.25
C VAL A 7 -0.45 18.29 -7.69
N ILE A 8 0.52 17.51 -8.16
CA ILE A 8 0.30 16.10 -8.54
C ILE A 8 -0.08 15.27 -7.31
N VAL A 9 0.62 15.45 -6.19
CA VAL A 9 0.32 14.76 -4.92
C VAL A 9 -1.08 15.13 -4.42
N ALA A 10 -1.46 16.40 -4.46
CA ALA A 10 -2.80 16.86 -4.07
C ALA A 10 -3.91 16.28 -4.95
N LEU A 11 -3.70 16.20 -6.27
CA LEU A 11 -4.62 15.56 -7.22
C LEU A 11 -4.81 14.07 -6.92
N ILE A 12 -3.72 13.34 -6.65
CA ILE A 12 -3.78 11.92 -6.27
C ILE A 12 -4.53 11.76 -4.94
N PHE A 13 -4.31 12.67 -3.99
CA PHE A 13 -4.96 12.65 -2.69
C PHE A 13 -6.48 12.81 -2.79
N ILE A 14 -6.93 13.85 -3.51
CA ILE A 14 -8.35 14.14 -3.70
C ILE A 14 -9.03 12.98 -4.43
N TRP A 15 -8.38 12.42 -5.45
CA TRP A 15 -8.95 11.33 -6.22
C TRP A 15 -9.02 10.02 -5.43
N ARG A 16 -8.01 9.73 -4.59
CA ARG A 16 -8.01 8.55 -3.71
C ARG A 16 -9.03 8.63 -2.59
N ILE A 17 -9.19 9.80 -1.95
CA ILE A 17 -10.21 10.00 -0.91
C ILE A 17 -11.61 9.84 -1.50
N ALA A 18 -11.86 10.44 -2.67
CA ALA A 18 -13.14 10.30 -3.37
C ALA A 18 -13.41 8.85 -3.82
N ALA A 19 -12.37 8.11 -4.20
CA ALA A 19 -12.47 6.69 -4.53
C ALA A 19 -12.76 5.83 -3.28
N GLY A 20 -12.16 6.14 -2.12
CA GLY A 20 -12.38 5.39 -0.89
C GLY A 20 -13.76 5.57 -0.28
N ALA A 21 -14.32 6.78 -0.37
CA ALA A 21 -15.70 7.05 0.03
C ALA A 21 -16.75 6.24 -0.78
N LYS A 22 -16.41 5.79 -2.00
CA LYS A 22 -17.31 5.00 -2.87
C LYS A 22 -17.08 3.48 -2.79
N LYS A 23 -15.95 3.00 -2.26
CA LYS A 23 -15.52 1.59 -2.34
C LYS A 23 -15.95 0.70 -1.15
N GLY A 24 -16.30 1.30 -0.01
CA GLY A 24 -16.74 0.63 1.24
C GLY A 24 -15.59 0.12 2.11
N MET A 25 -15.82 -0.10 3.41
CA MET A 25 -14.81 -0.39 4.45
C MET A 25 -13.89 -1.54 4.06
N VAL A 26 -14.45 -2.66 3.63
CA VAL A 26 -13.66 -3.87 3.38
C VAL A 26 -12.68 -3.68 2.22
N LYS A 27 -13.02 -2.85 1.22
CA LYS A 27 -12.13 -2.62 0.08
C LYS A 27 -10.95 -1.73 0.46
N GLU A 28 -11.19 -0.75 1.32
CA GLU A 28 -10.14 0.11 1.88
C GLU A 28 -9.26 -0.65 2.86
N LEU A 29 -9.83 -1.54 3.70
CA LEU A 29 -9.04 -2.43 4.56
C LEU A 29 -8.13 -3.36 3.74
N ILE A 30 -8.66 -3.96 2.68
CA ILE A 30 -7.87 -4.78 1.74
C ILE A 30 -6.76 -3.95 1.11
N SER A 31 -7.06 -2.73 0.66
CA SER A 31 -6.08 -1.82 0.05
C SER A 31 -4.97 -1.42 1.04
N LEU A 32 -5.33 -1.22 2.31
CA LEU A 32 -4.37 -0.92 3.38
C LEU A 32 -3.45 -2.12 3.67
N ILE A 33 -4.01 -3.33 3.78
CA ILE A 33 -3.22 -4.56 3.91
C ILE A 33 -2.33 -4.76 2.68
N ALA A 34 -2.84 -4.47 1.47
CA ALA A 34 -2.10 -4.54 0.22
C ALA A 34 -0.89 -3.61 0.24
N MET A 35 -1.05 -2.38 0.74
CA MET A 35 0.02 -1.41 0.82
C MET A 35 1.13 -1.90 1.76
N VAL A 36 0.77 -2.45 2.93
CA VAL A 36 1.74 -3.01 3.88
C VAL A 36 2.48 -4.20 3.27
N ALA A 37 1.75 -5.11 2.62
CA ALA A 37 2.34 -6.26 1.93
C ALA A 37 3.28 -5.81 0.80
N ALA A 38 2.89 -4.80 0.01
CA ALA A 38 3.72 -4.22 -1.03
C ALA A 38 5.00 -3.59 -0.46
N GLY A 39 4.92 -2.89 0.67
CA GLY A 39 6.09 -2.37 1.38
C GLY A 39 7.06 -3.48 1.78
N PHE A 40 6.54 -4.57 2.34
CA PHE A 40 7.35 -5.76 2.66
C PHE A 40 8.00 -6.37 1.41
N CYS A 41 7.26 -6.49 0.30
CA CYS A 41 7.81 -6.96 -0.96
C CYS A 41 8.96 -6.08 -1.46
N VAL A 42 8.84 -4.75 -1.40
CA VAL A 42 9.90 -3.83 -1.82
C VAL A 42 11.17 -4.03 -0.98
N ILE A 43 11.03 -4.16 0.34
CA ILE A 43 12.17 -4.40 1.24
C ILE A 43 12.85 -5.74 0.92
N LEU A 44 12.07 -6.80 0.70
CA LEU A 44 12.57 -8.11 0.34
C LEU A 44 13.28 -8.11 -1.02
N ILE A 45 12.74 -7.40 -2.02
CA ILE A 45 13.37 -7.24 -3.34
C ILE A 45 14.69 -6.48 -3.21
N MET A 46 14.71 -5.39 -2.44
CA MET A 46 15.95 -4.63 -2.18
C MET A 46 17.01 -5.51 -1.53
N GLY A 47 16.62 -6.35 -0.56
CA GLY A 47 17.50 -7.34 0.07
C GLY A 47 17.98 -8.41 -0.90
N ALA A 48 17.10 -8.93 -1.77
CA ALA A 48 17.44 -9.89 -2.80
C ALA A 48 18.44 -9.31 -3.83
N LEU A 49 18.24 -8.06 -4.26
CA LEU A 49 19.14 -7.36 -5.18
C LEU A 49 20.52 -7.16 -4.56
N ASN A 50 20.58 -6.72 -3.30
CA ASN A 50 21.86 -6.54 -2.60
C ASN A 50 22.61 -7.87 -2.45
N SER A 51 21.88 -8.95 -2.16
CA SER A 51 22.44 -10.30 -2.04
C SER A 51 22.87 -10.91 -3.38
N TYR A 52 22.21 -10.52 -4.48
CA TYR A 52 22.60 -10.88 -5.84
C TYR A 52 23.92 -10.19 -6.26
N PHE A 53 24.08 -8.92 -5.90
CA PHE A 53 25.32 -8.18 -6.12
C PHE A 53 26.51 -8.75 -5.33
N ASP A 54 26.27 -9.27 -4.14
CA ASP A 54 27.29 -9.91 -3.27
C ASP A 54 27.61 -11.37 -3.70
N GLN A 55 27.07 -11.84 -4.83
CA GLN A 55 27.18 -13.22 -5.36
C GLN A 55 26.73 -14.33 -4.38
N LYS A 56 25.93 -14.00 -3.36
CA LYS A 56 25.40 -14.95 -2.36
C LYS A 56 24.10 -15.59 -2.85
N ILE A 57 24.21 -16.51 -3.82
CA ILE A 57 23.07 -17.18 -4.46
C ILE A 57 22.14 -17.86 -3.44
N GLY A 58 22.68 -18.42 -2.35
CA GLY A 58 21.89 -19.07 -1.29
C GLY A 58 20.93 -18.11 -0.57
N GLN A 59 21.34 -16.86 -0.34
CA GLN A 59 20.49 -15.86 0.31
C GLN A 59 19.42 -15.31 -0.65
N VAL A 60 19.73 -15.17 -1.94
CA VAL A 60 18.74 -14.75 -2.96
C VAL A 60 17.57 -15.74 -3.02
N VAL A 61 17.85 -17.04 -3.02
CA VAL A 61 16.81 -18.08 -3.01
C VAL A 61 15.94 -17.98 -1.76
N GLN A 62 16.53 -17.70 -0.59
CA GLN A 62 15.78 -17.48 0.64
C GLN A 62 14.83 -16.29 0.53
N PHE A 63 15.28 -15.13 0.01
CA PHE A 63 14.43 -13.96 -0.18
C PHE A 63 13.27 -14.23 -1.14
N VAL A 64 13.52 -14.94 -2.26
CA VAL A 64 12.48 -15.33 -3.22
C VAL A 64 11.45 -16.26 -2.57
N CYS A 65 11.90 -17.24 -1.79
CA CYS A 65 11.01 -18.19 -1.11
C CYS A 65 10.11 -17.49 -0.08
N VAL A 66 10.68 -16.57 0.72
CA VAL A 66 9.92 -15.76 1.68
C VAL A 66 8.93 -14.84 0.97
N LEU A 67 9.33 -14.20 -0.14
CA LEU A 67 8.45 -13.34 -0.92
C LEU A 67 7.26 -14.11 -1.50
N PHE A 68 7.48 -15.35 -1.96
CA PHE A 68 6.42 -16.23 -2.42
C PHE A 68 5.44 -16.57 -1.28
N ALA A 69 5.95 -16.91 -0.09
CA ALA A 69 5.13 -17.20 1.08
C ALA A 69 4.27 -16.00 1.51
N VAL A 70 4.85 -14.79 1.57
CA VAL A 70 4.13 -13.55 1.92
C VAL A 70 3.02 -13.27 0.91
N CYS A 71 3.31 -13.43 -0.39
CA CYS A 71 2.32 -13.22 -1.45
C CYS A 71 1.16 -14.23 -1.35
N LEU A 72 1.47 -15.49 -1.00
CA LEU A 72 0.46 -16.54 -0.83
C LEU A 72 -0.48 -16.24 0.36
N VAL A 73 0.08 -15.86 1.51
CA VAL A 73 -0.67 -15.47 2.70
C VAL A 73 -1.55 -14.25 2.42
N TYR A 74 -0.98 -13.23 1.75
CA TYR A 74 -1.72 -12.04 1.34
C TYR A 74 -2.90 -12.38 0.43
N ARG A 75 -2.70 -13.27 -0.54
CA ARG A 75 -3.77 -13.71 -1.44
C ARG A 75 -4.88 -14.44 -0.70
N LEU A 76 -4.54 -15.32 0.24
CA LEU A 76 -5.52 -16.00 1.10
C LEU A 76 -6.34 -15.01 1.93
N MET A 77 -5.66 -14.09 2.62
CA MET A 77 -6.32 -13.05 3.43
C MET A 77 -7.26 -12.21 2.56
N ASN A 78 -6.80 -11.74 1.40
CA ASN A 78 -7.61 -10.93 0.49
C ASN A 78 -8.89 -11.67 0.04
N VAL A 79 -8.80 -12.96 -0.26
CA VAL A 79 -9.96 -13.78 -0.62
C VAL A 79 -10.92 -13.91 0.57
N LEU A 80 -10.42 -14.22 1.78
CA LEU A 80 -11.25 -14.34 2.98
C LEU A 80 -11.98 -13.02 3.29
N PHE A 81 -11.27 -11.89 3.30
CA PHE A 81 -11.86 -10.57 3.54
C PHE A 81 -12.88 -10.19 2.46
N THR A 82 -12.64 -10.56 1.20
CA THR A 82 -13.61 -10.34 0.12
C THR A 82 -14.90 -11.15 0.34
N SER A 83 -14.79 -12.39 0.84
CA SER A 83 -15.96 -13.19 1.23
C SER A 83 -16.72 -12.58 2.40
N LEU A 84 -16.02 -12.04 3.40
CA LEU A 84 -16.63 -11.31 4.52
C LEU A 84 -17.43 -10.08 4.05
N LYS A 85 -16.99 -9.40 2.99
CA LYS A 85 -17.72 -8.26 2.38
C LYS A 85 -19.11 -8.64 1.86
N LEU A 86 -19.27 -9.87 1.37
CA LEU A 86 -20.55 -10.37 0.86
C LEU A 86 -21.52 -10.69 2.00
N ILE A 87 -21.00 -11.05 3.17
CA ILE A 87 -21.77 -11.35 4.38
C ILE A 87 -22.15 -10.09 5.15
N SER A 88 -21.36 -9.01 5.10
CA SER A 88 -21.65 -7.74 5.78
C SER A 88 -22.74 -6.89 5.12
N GLY A 89 -23.44 -7.39 4.09
CA GLY A 89 -24.50 -6.71 3.35
C GLY A 89 -25.79 -6.39 4.13
N LEU A 90 -25.85 -6.64 5.44
CA LEU A 90 -27.03 -6.34 6.26
C LEU A 90 -27.20 -4.82 6.47
N PRO A 91 -28.42 -4.27 6.28
CA PRO A 91 -28.69 -2.83 6.17
C PRO A 91 -28.30 -2.00 7.40
N VAL A 92 -28.22 -2.61 8.59
CA VAL A 92 -27.81 -1.94 9.84
C VAL A 92 -26.31 -1.63 9.86
N ILE A 93 -25.46 -2.45 9.24
CA ILE A 93 -24.00 -2.28 9.21
C ILE A 93 -23.57 -1.38 8.04
N ARG A 94 -24.42 -1.18 7.03
CA ARG A 94 -24.08 -0.46 5.80
C ARG A 94 -23.69 1.00 6.00
N TRP A 95 -24.26 1.68 6.98
CA TRP A 95 -23.88 3.06 7.33
C TRP A 95 -22.54 3.11 8.08
N LEU A 96 -22.30 2.15 8.98
CA LEU A 96 -21.04 2.01 9.69
C LEU A 96 -19.89 1.64 8.74
N ASP A 97 -20.14 0.75 7.79
CA ASP A 97 -19.18 0.35 6.73
C ASP A 97 -18.81 1.55 5.84
N LYS A 98 -19.75 2.48 5.61
CA LYS A 98 -19.50 3.70 4.84
C LYS A 98 -18.68 4.74 5.63
N LEU A 99 -18.97 4.89 6.93
CA LEU A 99 -18.20 5.76 7.82
C LEU A 99 -16.78 5.23 8.04
N LEU A 100 -16.63 3.95 8.38
CA LEU A 100 -15.33 3.32 8.58
C LEU A 100 -14.53 3.27 7.27
N GLY A 101 -15.16 3.04 6.12
CA GLY A 101 -14.50 3.14 4.82
C GLY A 101 -14.00 4.56 4.50
N MET A 102 -14.73 5.60 4.91
CA MET A 102 -14.27 6.98 4.78
C MET A 102 -13.05 7.25 5.68
N VAL A 103 -13.11 6.85 6.95
CA VAL A 103 -11.99 7.02 7.89
C VAL A 103 -10.75 6.25 7.42
N LEU A 104 -10.90 4.98 7.04
CA LEU A 104 -9.82 4.17 6.50
C LEU A 104 -9.26 4.75 5.20
N GLY A 105 -10.11 5.27 4.31
CA GLY A 105 -9.69 5.93 3.08
C GLY A 105 -8.90 7.20 3.33
N VAL A 106 -9.27 8.01 4.33
CA VAL A 106 -8.50 9.20 4.76
C VAL A 106 -7.14 8.78 5.34
N VAL A 107 -7.12 7.74 6.18
CA VAL A 107 -5.88 7.19 6.74
C VAL A 107 -4.96 6.67 5.64
N GLU A 108 -5.49 5.89 4.70
CA GLU A 108 -4.72 5.33 3.59
C GLU A 108 -4.20 6.42 2.66
N ALA A 109 -5.03 7.40 2.30
CA ALA A 109 -4.60 8.55 1.52
C ALA A 109 -3.48 9.31 2.25
N GLY A 110 -3.67 9.61 3.54
CA GLY A 110 -2.68 10.25 4.40
C GLY A 110 -1.35 9.53 4.41
N LEU A 111 -1.38 8.20 4.55
CA LEU A 111 -0.21 7.34 4.55
C LEU A 111 0.52 7.36 3.19
N ILE A 112 -0.21 7.27 2.07
CA ILE A 112 0.36 7.35 0.72
C ILE A 112 1.06 8.69 0.54
N THR A 113 0.41 9.80 0.86
CA THR A 113 0.98 11.13 0.68
C THR A 113 2.19 11.36 1.58
N ALA A 114 2.14 10.94 2.84
CA ALA A 114 3.29 11.04 3.73
C ALA A 114 4.49 10.23 3.20
N PHE A 115 4.24 9.02 2.70
CA PHE A 115 5.26 8.19 2.07
C PHE A 115 5.83 8.84 0.80
N LEU A 116 4.97 9.34 -0.09
CA LEU A 116 5.37 10.01 -1.33
C LEU A 116 6.22 11.25 -1.05
N VAL A 117 5.83 12.07 -0.06
CA VAL A 117 6.61 13.25 0.35
C VAL A 117 7.98 12.86 0.90
N ARG A 118 8.08 11.79 1.70
CA ARG A 118 9.38 11.30 2.18
C ARG A 118 10.28 10.83 1.03
N VAL A 119 9.75 10.01 0.13
CA VAL A 119 10.49 9.52 -1.04
C VAL A 119 10.94 10.68 -1.93
N VAL A 120 10.07 11.65 -2.21
CA VAL A 120 10.42 12.85 -2.98
C VAL A 120 11.47 13.69 -2.27
N LYS A 121 11.44 13.78 -0.94
CA LYS A 121 12.46 14.52 -0.17
C LYS A 121 13.82 13.83 -0.23
N GLU A 122 13.86 12.51 -0.10
CA GLU A 122 15.10 11.74 -0.23
C GLU A 122 15.66 11.83 -1.66
N LEU A 123 14.82 11.63 -2.68
CA LEU A 123 15.23 11.77 -4.07
C LEU A 123 15.67 13.22 -4.39
N GLY A 124 14.94 14.22 -3.91
CA GLY A 124 15.25 15.64 -4.12
C GLY A 124 16.53 16.11 -3.42
N LEU A 125 16.86 15.53 -2.27
CA LEU A 125 18.16 15.76 -1.61
C LEU A 125 19.30 15.15 -2.42
N THR A 126 19.11 13.94 -2.97
CA THR A 126 20.10 13.28 -3.85
C THR A 126 20.34 14.04 -5.16
N PHE A 127 19.32 14.70 -5.73
CA PHE A 127 19.45 15.54 -6.91
C PHE A 127 20.14 16.90 -6.65
N LEU A 128 20.19 17.37 -5.39
CA LEU A 128 20.88 18.61 -5.00
C LEU A 128 22.34 18.39 -4.57
N SER A 129 22.73 17.13 -4.32
CA SER A 129 24.09 16.74 -3.93
C SER A 129 24.96 16.22 -5.09
N VAL A 130 24.47 16.30 -6.33
CA VAL A 130 25.21 16.04 -7.58
C VAL A 130 25.43 17.37 -8.30
#